data_AF-A0A1I1R2S4-F1
#
_entry.id   AF-A0A1I1R2S4-F1
#
_cell.length_a   1.000
_cell.length_b   1.000
_cell.length_c   1.000
_cell.angle_alpha   90.00
_cell.angle_beta   90.00
_cell.angle_gamma   90.00
#
_symmetry.space_group_name_H-M   'P 1'
#
loop_
_entity.id
_entity.type
_entity.pdbx_description
1 polymer ?
#
loop_
_entity_poly.entity_id
_entity_poly.type
_entity_poly.pdbx_seq_one_letter_code
_entity_poly.pdbx_strand_id
1 'polypeptide(L)'
;MCDSSKELPFVPYPTIQTTKINTDVFTFLSPGEVTYPAAPLISAKFYTPEGGPLTLKVRATLYMNSEIPDPPVVEPPTEKDNVLTINYDYDFSMETPETCDVWYVELDYTSDTVQNITLIESFMVNLDPETSRGTKTEIP
;
A
#
# COMPACT_ATOMS: atom_id res chain seq x y z
N MET A 1 -14.89 7.32 19.03
CA MET A 1 -15.22 8.33 18.00
C MET A 1 -13.93 8.60 17.28
N CYS A 2 -13.72 7.95 16.12
CA CYS A 2 -12.53 8.18 15.31
C CYS A 2 -12.66 9.57 14.69
N ASP A 3 -11.66 10.40 14.92
CA ASP A 3 -11.64 11.78 14.47
C ASP A 3 -11.22 11.80 13.00
N SER A 4 -12.21 11.81 12.09
CA SER A 4 -12.04 11.87 10.64
C SER A 4 -11.50 13.24 10.16
N SER A 5 -10.81 13.99 11.02
CA SER A 5 -10.26 15.32 10.78
C SER A 5 -8.74 15.39 10.84
N LYS A 6 -8.04 14.24 10.94
CA LYS A 6 -6.58 14.23 10.73
C LYS A 6 -6.28 14.72 9.31
N GLU A 7 -5.90 15.99 9.20
CA GLU A 7 -5.29 16.51 7.98
C GLU A 7 -4.03 15.70 7.71
N LEU A 8 -3.97 15.06 6.55
CA LEU A 8 -2.78 14.35 6.13
C LEU A 8 -1.65 15.37 5.95
N PRO A 9 -0.42 15.07 6.40
CA PRO A 9 0.72 15.97 6.23
C PRO A 9 1.21 16.03 4.77
N PHE A 10 0.53 15.32 3.86
CA PHE A 10 0.84 15.21 2.44
C PHE A 10 -0.45 15.21 1.60
N VAL A 11 -0.30 15.47 0.29
CA VAL A 11 -1.38 15.26 -0.68
C VAL A 11 -1.33 13.81 -1.15
N PRO A 12 -2.41 13.02 -1.00
CA PRO A 12 -2.44 11.63 -1.42
C PRO A 12 -2.07 11.43 -2.89
N TYR A 13 -1.33 10.37 -3.18
CA TYR A 13 -1.09 9.96 -4.55
C TYR A 13 -2.39 9.40 -5.17
N PRO A 14 -2.74 9.81 -6.40
CA PRO A 14 -3.92 9.29 -7.07
C PRO A 14 -3.90 7.77 -7.22
N THR A 15 -5.01 7.13 -6.87
CA THR A 15 -5.25 5.71 -7.11
C THR A 15 -6.32 5.55 -8.18
N ILE A 16 -6.19 4.52 -9.01
CA ILE A 16 -7.22 4.10 -9.95
C ILE A 16 -8.35 3.42 -9.18
N GLN A 17 -7.98 2.63 -8.18
CA GLN A 17 -8.91 1.89 -7.36
C GLN A 17 -8.36 1.74 -5.94
N THR A 18 -9.22 2.01 -4.96
CA THR A 18 -9.05 1.59 -3.57
C THR A 18 -10.35 0.94 -3.14
N THR A 19 -10.36 -0.35 -2.85
CA THR A 19 -11.59 -1.11 -2.60
C THR A 19 -11.38 -2.18 -1.55
N LYS A 20 -12.24 -2.23 -0.54
CA LYS A 20 -12.35 -3.37 0.37
C LYS A 20 -12.92 -4.56 -0.41
N ILE A 21 -12.17 -5.65 -0.51
CA ILE A 21 -12.53 -6.80 -1.34
C ILE A 21 -13.18 -7.95 -0.56
N ASN A 22 -13.03 -7.99 0.77
CA ASN A 22 -13.70 -8.98 1.59
C ASN A 22 -15.07 -8.49 2.06
N THR A 23 -16.08 -9.34 1.93
CA THR A 23 -17.40 -9.14 2.55
C THR A 23 -17.48 -9.79 3.93
N ASP A 24 -16.87 -10.97 4.06
CA ASP A 24 -16.78 -11.70 5.32
C ASP A 24 -15.55 -11.27 6.11
N VAL A 25 -15.61 -11.51 7.42
CA VAL A 25 -14.48 -11.30 8.34
C VAL A 25 -13.27 -12.10 7.86
N PHE A 26 -12.13 -11.42 7.67
CA PHE A 26 -10.87 -12.10 7.42
C PHE A 26 -10.11 -12.26 8.73
N THR A 27 -9.72 -13.50 9.05
CA THR A 27 -8.87 -13.80 10.20
C THR A 27 -7.76 -14.73 9.74
N PHE A 28 -6.52 -14.40 10.10
CA PHE A 28 -5.41 -15.31 9.88
C PHE A 28 -5.62 -16.58 10.73
N LEU A 29 -5.41 -17.75 10.16
CA LEU A 29 -5.57 -19.02 10.89
C LEU A 29 -4.59 -19.18 12.05
N SER A 30 -3.45 -18.47 12.01
CA SER A 30 -2.42 -18.48 13.04
C SER A 30 -1.94 -17.05 13.28
N PRO A 31 -2.76 -16.20 13.92
CA PRO A 31 -2.49 -14.76 14.03
C PRO A 31 -1.21 -14.48 14.84
N GLY A 32 -0.83 -15.35 15.78
CA GLY A 32 0.43 -15.25 16.52
C GLY A 32 1.70 -15.45 15.69
N GLU A 33 1.59 -16.03 14.48
CA GLU A 33 2.71 -16.21 13.55
C GLU A 33 2.80 -15.05 12.53
N VAL A 34 1.84 -14.12 12.56
CA VAL A 34 1.82 -12.96 11.66
C VAL A 34 2.59 -11.83 12.32
N THR A 35 3.56 -11.27 11.59
CA THR A 35 4.19 -10.01 11.99
C THR A 35 3.29 -8.86 11.55
N TYR A 36 2.80 -8.07 12.50
CA TYR A 36 1.96 -6.91 12.22
C TYR A 36 2.79 -5.61 12.19
N PRO A 37 2.46 -4.66 11.29
CA PRO A 37 1.46 -4.82 10.24
C PRO A 37 1.87 -5.82 9.16
N ALA A 38 0.88 -6.54 8.64
CA ALA A 38 1.11 -7.51 7.57
C ALA A 38 1.63 -6.75 6.34
N ALA A 39 2.76 -7.21 5.81
CA ALA A 39 3.42 -6.51 4.73
C ALA A 39 2.57 -6.52 3.44
N PRO A 40 2.57 -5.44 2.64
CA PRO A 40 1.75 -5.36 1.43
C PRO A 40 2.11 -6.45 0.43
N LEU A 41 1.10 -7.11 -0.15
CA LEU A 41 1.32 -8.04 -1.27
C LEU A 41 1.24 -7.25 -2.57
N ILE A 42 2.38 -7.08 -3.24
CA ILE A 42 2.48 -6.24 -4.44
C ILE A 42 2.64 -7.09 -5.70
N SER A 43 2.01 -6.65 -6.78
CA SER A 43 2.39 -7.02 -8.15
C SER A 43 2.53 -5.77 -9.00
N ALA A 44 3.44 -5.80 -9.96
CA ALA A 44 3.63 -4.67 -10.86
C ALA A 44 3.98 -5.11 -12.27
N LYS A 45 3.63 -4.27 -13.24
CA LYS A 45 3.91 -4.52 -14.65
C LYS A 45 3.99 -3.22 -15.44
N PHE A 46 5.00 -3.11 -16.29
CA PHE A 46 5.06 -2.06 -17.29
C PHE A 46 4.00 -2.24 -18.38
N TYR A 47 3.39 -1.13 -18.78
CA TYR A 47 2.54 -1.05 -19.96
C TYR A 47 2.57 0.36 -20.54
N THR A 48 2.14 0.49 -21.79
CA THR A 48 2.00 1.80 -22.44
C THR A 48 0.54 1.95 -22.85
N PRO A 49 -0.25 2.85 -22.24
CA PRO A 49 -1.59 3.15 -22.71
C PRO A 49 -1.55 3.75 -24.12
N GLU A 50 -2.64 3.59 -24.87
CA GLU A 50 -2.72 4.11 -26.24
C GLU A 50 -2.51 5.64 -26.25
N GLY A 51 -1.46 6.09 -26.93
CA GLY A 51 -1.09 7.51 -26.99
C GLY A 51 -0.50 8.09 -25.70
N GLY A 52 -0.22 7.27 -24.68
CA GLY A 52 0.33 7.73 -23.40
C GLY A 52 1.78 7.29 -23.14
N PRO A 53 2.38 7.78 -22.04
CA PRO A 53 3.75 7.45 -21.66
C PRO A 53 3.87 6.00 -21.14
N LEU A 54 5.09 5.45 -21.16
CA LEU A 54 5.38 4.20 -20.44
C LEU A 54 4.96 4.36 -18.97
N THR A 55 4.22 3.39 -18.46
CA THR A 55 3.59 3.43 -17.14
C THR A 55 3.89 2.14 -16.39
N LEU A 56 4.24 2.26 -15.11
CA LEU A 56 4.35 1.13 -14.20
C LEU A 56 3.02 0.99 -13.44
N LYS A 57 2.24 -0.04 -13.78
CA LYS A 57 1.02 -0.38 -13.05
C LYS A 57 1.38 -1.14 -11.80
N VAL A 58 0.94 -0.66 -10.64
CA VAL A 58 1.15 -1.30 -9.34
C VAL A 58 -0.19 -1.68 -8.73
N ARG A 59 -0.26 -2.90 -8.21
CA ARG A 59 -1.42 -3.45 -7.50
C ARG A 59 -0.98 -3.98 -6.15
N ALA A 60 -1.72 -3.62 -5.10
CA ALA A 60 -1.45 -4.03 -3.74
C ALA A 60 -2.67 -4.71 -3.12
N THR A 61 -2.42 -5.73 -2.32
CA THR A 61 -3.39 -6.26 -1.35
C THR A 61 -2.86 -5.97 0.05
N LEU A 62 -3.67 -5.25 0.84
CA LEU A 62 -3.34 -4.83 2.21
C LEU A 62 -4.28 -5.51 3.19
N TYR A 63 -3.75 -5.89 4.35
CA TYR A 63 -4.54 -6.44 5.46
C TYR A 63 -4.49 -5.44 6.62
N MET A 64 -5.61 -4.79 6.89
CA MET A 64 -5.74 -3.70 7.86
C MET A 64 -6.71 -4.10 8.97
N ASN A 65 -6.53 -3.58 10.19
CA ASN A 65 -7.45 -3.86 11.29
C ASN A 65 -8.88 -3.44 10.90
N SER A 66 -9.84 -4.37 10.90
CA SER A 66 -11.23 -4.08 10.49
C SER A 66 -12.00 -3.21 11.48
N GLU A 67 -11.49 -3.02 12.70
CA GLU A 67 -12.06 -2.07 13.67
C GLU A 67 -11.86 -0.62 13.24
N ILE A 68 -10.93 -0.39 12.31
CA ILE A 68 -10.62 0.91 11.70
C ILE A 68 -11.14 0.85 10.26
N PRO A 69 -12.35 1.38 9.99
CA PRO A 69 -13.02 1.20 8.70
C PRO A 69 -12.47 2.12 7.60
N ASP A 70 -11.51 2.98 7.92
CA ASP A 70 -10.98 3.96 7.00
C ASP A 70 -10.12 3.28 5.92
N PRO A 71 -10.26 3.69 4.64
CA PRO A 71 -9.46 3.14 3.56
C PRO A 71 -7.98 3.54 3.70
N PRO A 72 -7.05 2.73 3.17
CA PRO A 72 -5.65 3.12 3.06
C PRO A 72 -5.50 4.31 2.13
N VAL A 73 -4.50 5.14 2.41
CA VAL A 73 -4.09 6.26 1.58
C VAL A 73 -2.68 6.01 1.06
N VAL A 74 -2.42 6.34 -0.20
CA VAL A 74 -1.09 6.19 -0.79
C VAL A 74 -0.34 7.51 -0.64
N GLU A 75 0.83 7.49 -0.03
CA GLU A 75 1.74 8.64 -0.04
C GLU A 75 2.34 8.84 -1.44
N PRO A 76 2.75 10.06 -1.83
CA PRO A 76 3.52 10.27 -3.05
C PRO A 76 4.72 9.31 -3.14
N PRO A 77 4.78 8.43 -4.17
CA PRO A 77 5.88 7.48 -4.30
C PRO A 77 7.22 8.20 -4.46
N THR A 78 8.26 7.63 -3.89
CA THR A 78 9.62 8.14 -4.04
C THR A 78 10.41 7.22 -4.96
N GLU A 79 10.99 7.78 -6.01
CA GLU A 79 11.89 7.06 -6.91
C GLU A 79 13.33 7.45 -6.55
N LYS A 80 14.16 6.45 -6.26
CA LYS A 80 15.59 6.64 -6.03
C LYS A 80 16.36 5.50 -6.70
N ASP A 81 17.30 5.87 -7.55
CA ASP A 81 18.04 4.93 -8.39
C ASP A 81 17.06 4.08 -9.23
N ASN A 82 17.05 2.76 -9.04
CA ASN A 82 16.14 1.84 -9.73
C ASN A 82 15.03 1.30 -8.81
N VAL A 83 14.78 1.99 -7.70
CA VAL A 83 13.84 1.57 -6.65
C VAL A 83 12.70 2.56 -6.55
N LEU A 84 11.47 2.06 -6.65
CA LEU A 84 10.25 2.80 -6.35
C LEU A 84 9.76 2.42 -4.95
N THR A 85 9.67 3.39 -4.06
CA THR A 85 9.14 3.21 -2.72
C THR A 85 7.69 3.72 -2.65
N ILE A 86 6.78 2.86 -2.19
CA ILE A 86 5.35 3.17 -2.04
C ILE A 86 4.95 2.94 -0.58
N ASN A 87 4.41 3.96 0.06
CA ASN A 87 3.89 3.87 1.42
C ASN A 87 2.36 3.89 1.40
N TYR A 88 1.77 2.95 2.13
CA TYR A 88 0.35 2.90 2.42
C TYR A 88 0.13 3.38 3.85
N ASP A 89 -0.36 4.62 3.97
CA ASP A 89 -0.76 5.24 5.23
C ASP A 89 -2.15 4.73 5.63
N TYR A 90 -2.30 4.42 6.91
CA TYR A 90 -3.55 4.05 7.52
C TYR A 90 -3.48 4.31 9.03
N ASP A 91 -4.64 4.45 9.67
CA ASP A 91 -4.69 4.59 11.13
C ASP A 91 -4.34 3.23 11.75
N PHE A 92 -3.13 3.12 12.29
CA PHE A 92 -2.62 1.89 12.90
C PHE A 92 -2.86 1.89 14.42
N SER A 93 -3.39 0.78 14.92
CA SER A 93 -3.33 0.44 16.33
C SER A 93 -2.17 -0.53 16.59
N MET A 94 -1.43 -0.34 17.69
CA MET A 94 -0.41 -1.31 18.13
C MET A 94 -1.01 -2.63 18.63
N GLU A 95 -2.33 -2.70 18.78
CA GLU A 95 -3.03 -3.93 19.14
C GLU A 95 -3.03 -4.90 17.96
N THR A 96 -2.77 -6.18 18.25
CA THR A 96 -2.86 -7.23 17.23
C THR A 96 -4.31 -7.32 16.78
N PRO A 97 -4.61 -7.13 15.48
CA PRO A 97 -5.98 -7.16 15.01
C PRO A 97 -6.54 -8.57 15.14
N GLU A 98 -7.71 -8.70 15.79
CA GLU A 98 -8.45 -9.97 15.82
C GLU A 98 -8.98 -10.33 14.43
N THR A 99 -9.29 -9.30 13.63
CA THR A 99 -9.88 -9.41 12.31
C THR A 99 -9.33 -8.33 11.38
N CYS A 100 -9.24 -8.64 10.09
CA CYS A 100 -8.77 -7.70 9.08
C CYS A 100 -9.81 -7.41 8.01
N ASP A 101 -9.75 -6.20 7.50
CA ASP A 101 -10.25 -5.85 6.18
C ASP A 101 -9.14 -6.00 5.16
N VAL A 102 -9.50 -6.57 4.01
CA VAL A 102 -8.61 -6.80 2.89
C VAL A 102 -8.88 -5.74 1.84
N TRP A 103 -7.88 -4.91 1.56
CA TRP A 103 -7.99 -3.80 0.62
C TRP A 103 -7.18 -4.09 -0.64
N TYR A 104 -7.82 -3.88 -1.80
CA TYR A 104 -7.15 -3.82 -3.10
C TYR A 104 -6.88 -2.36 -3.46
N VAL A 105 -5.62 -2.05 -3.77
CA VAL A 105 -5.18 -0.74 -4.24
C VAL A 105 -4.53 -0.89 -5.61
N GLU A 106 -4.95 -0.09 -6.59
CA GLU A 106 -4.34 -0.01 -7.91
C GLU A 106 -3.95 1.44 -8.22
N LEU A 107 -2.73 1.63 -8.72
CA LEU A 107 -2.21 2.92 -9.14
C LEU A 107 -1.31 2.77 -10.38
N ASP A 108 -1.16 3.87 -11.09
CA ASP A 108 -0.25 4.01 -12.21
C ASP A 108 0.85 4.99 -11.85
N TYR A 109 2.10 4.58 -12.05
CA TYR A 109 3.26 5.43 -11.81
C TYR A 109 3.97 5.76 -13.13
N THR A 110 4.30 7.04 -13.31
CA THR A 110 5.04 7.56 -14.46
C THR A 110 6.10 8.54 -14.02
N SER A 111 7.28 8.48 -14.63
CA SER A 111 8.39 9.42 -14.47
C SER A 111 9.26 9.38 -15.72
N ASP A 112 10.19 10.32 -15.86
CA ASP A 112 11.16 10.33 -16.97
C ASP A 112 12.08 9.09 -16.97
N THR A 113 12.23 8.45 -15.81
CA THR A 113 13.12 7.31 -15.56
C THR A 113 12.37 6.03 -15.20
N VAL A 114 11.04 5.99 -15.36
CA VAL A 114 10.18 4.87 -14.97
C VAL A 114 10.65 3.52 -15.54
N GLN A 115 11.20 3.53 -16.76
CA GLN A 115 11.76 2.34 -17.43
C GLN A 115 12.94 1.69 -16.69
N ASN A 116 13.61 2.44 -15.80
CA ASN A 116 14.79 2.00 -15.07
C ASN A 116 14.42 1.33 -13.74
N ILE A 117 13.16 1.41 -13.30
CA ILE A 117 12.72 0.80 -12.06
C ILE A 117 12.79 -0.72 -12.20
N THR A 118 13.55 -1.37 -11.33
CA THR A 118 13.69 -2.83 -11.27
C THR A 118 13.17 -3.42 -9.96
N LEU A 119 12.91 -2.57 -8.97
CA LEU A 119 12.49 -2.98 -7.63
C LEU A 119 11.38 -2.06 -7.11
N ILE A 120 10.34 -2.65 -6.52
CA ILE A 120 9.39 -1.91 -5.69
C ILE A 120 9.60 -2.29 -4.24
N GLU A 121 9.81 -1.29 -3.39
CA GLU A 121 9.72 -1.40 -1.95
C GLU A 121 8.38 -0.84 -1.52
N SER A 122 7.62 -1.60 -0.72
CA SER A 122 6.31 -1.15 -0.29
C SER A 122 6.14 -1.32 1.20
N PHE A 123 5.55 -0.33 1.87
CA PHE A 123 5.45 -0.30 3.32
C PHE A 123 4.04 0.02 3.78
N MET A 124 3.60 -0.66 4.84
CA MET A 124 2.53 -0.16 5.70
C MET A 124 3.17 0.83 6.68
N VAL A 125 2.77 2.10 6.63
CA VAL A 125 3.37 3.18 7.42
C VAL A 125 2.35 3.72 8.41
N ASN A 126 2.73 3.76 9.68
CA ASN A 126 2.16 4.64 10.68
C ASN A 126 3.12 5.83 10.86
N LEU A 127 2.64 6.99 11.29
CA LEU A 127 3.39 8.23 11.57
C LEU A 127 4.45 8.11 12.69
N ASP A 128 5.05 6.93 12.92
CA ASP A 128 6.15 6.66 13.84
C ASP A 128 7.17 5.67 13.22
N PRO A 129 8.42 6.12 12.90
CA PRO A 129 9.38 5.40 12.06
C PRO A 129 9.95 4.10 12.65
N GLU A 130 9.70 3.78 13.92
CA GLU A 130 10.24 2.54 14.53
C GLU A 130 9.43 1.27 14.18
N THR A 131 8.20 1.40 13.66
CA THR A 131 7.28 0.26 13.45
C THR A 131 6.93 -0.08 12.00
N SER A 132 7.43 0.67 11.01
CA SER A 132 7.14 0.41 9.59
C SER A 132 7.63 -0.98 9.13
N ARG A 133 6.82 -1.65 8.30
CA ARG A 133 7.11 -2.99 7.72
C ARG A 133 6.74 -3.03 6.25
N GLY A 134 7.53 -3.75 5.45
CA GLY A 134 7.36 -3.73 4.00
C GLY A 134 7.82 -4.99 3.26
N THR A 135 7.56 -5.01 1.96
CA THR A 135 7.98 -6.06 1.03
C THR A 135 8.90 -5.50 -0.05
N LYS A 136 9.70 -6.39 -0.64
CA LYS A 136 10.54 -6.14 -1.82
C LYS A 136 10.05 -7.02 -2.96
N THR A 137 9.73 -6.43 -4.11
CA THR A 137 9.25 -7.16 -5.30
C THR A 137 10.11 -6.80 -6.51
N GLU A 138 10.79 -7.79 -7.08
CA GLU A 138 11.52 -7.65 -8.35
C GLU A 138 10.52 -7.58 -9.51
N ILE A 139 10.76 -6.69 -10.45
CA ILE A 139 9.91 -6.55 -11.65
C ILE A 139 10.45 -7.52 -12.73
N PRO A 140 9.62 -8.43 -13.27
CA PRO A 140 10.02 -9.37 -14.31
C PRO A 140 10.16 -8.73 -15.69
#